data_AF-N1WYN4-F1
#
_entry.id   AF-N1WYN4-F1
#
_cell.length_a   1.000
_cell.length_b   1.000
_cell.length_c   1.000
_cell.angle_alpha   90.00
_cell.angle_beta   90.00
_cell.angle_gamma   90.00
#
_symmetry.space_group_name_H-M   'P 1'
#
loop_
_entity.id
_entity.type
_entity.pdbx_description
1 polymer ?
#
loop_
_entity_poly.entity_id
_entity_poly.type
_entity_poly.pdbx_seq_one_letter_code
_entity_poly.pdbx_strand_id
1 'polypeptide(L)'
;MRSGKVYYKDNLAGTITETNEGEYVFRYDQHYVKDHHNDFITFTMPVANIPYTDKRLFPFFEGLIPEGWLLDIASKNWKINKNDRMGLLLACCQNCIGAVSVEPIPELDGK
;
A
#
# COMPACT_ATOMS: atom_id res chain seq x y z
N MET A 1 -11.64 5.57 -6.77
CA MET A 1 -10.25 5.83 -6.33
C MET A 1 -9.94 4.94 -5.14
N ARG A 2 -8.86 4.16 -5.15
CA ARG A 2 -8.60 3.23 -4.04
C ARG A 2 -7.46 3.73 -3.16
N SER A 3 -7.55 3.51 -1.86
CA SER A 3 -6.49 3.91 -0.94
C SER A 3 -6.35 2.97 0.25
N GLY A 4 -5.15 2.94 0.83
CA GLY A 4 -4.84 2.15 2.01
C GLY A 4 -3.87 2.88 2.93
N LYS A 5 -4.09 2.74 4.23
CA LYS A 5 -3.15 3.17 5.28
C LYS A 5 -2.00 2.19 5.31
N VAL A 6 -0.77 2.70 5.25
CA VAL A 6 0.45 1.91 5.35
C VAL A 6 0.99 2.09 6.75
N TYR A 7 1.16 0.99 7.48
CA TYR A 7 1.76 1.01 8.81
C TYR A 7 3.16 0.41 8.76
N TYR A 8 4.05 0.96 9.58
CA TYR A 8 5.29 0.31 9.96
C TYR A 8 5.20 -0.09 11.43
N LYS A 9 5.11 -1.39 11.69
CA LYS A 9 4.65 -1.96 12.96
C LYS A 9 3.27 -1.38 13.28
N ASP A 10 3.14 -0.65 14.39
CA ASP A 10 1.89 -0.04 14.82
C ASP A 10 1.78 1.45 14.44
N ASN A 11 2.81 2.02 13.80
CA ASN A 11 2.86 3.44 13.46
C ASN A 11 2.31 3.66 12.05
N LEU A 12 1.37 4.60 11.90
CA LEU A 12 0.86 5.02 10.59
C LEU A 12 1.97 5.72 9.80
N ALA A 13 2.61 4.98 8.89
CA ALA A 13 3.71 5.48 8.09
C ALA A 13 3.22 6.41 6.98
N GLY A 14 2.09 6.08 6.35
CA GLY A 14 1.57 6.90 5.26
C GLY A 14 0.30 6.35 4.63
N THR A 15 -0.01 6.84 3.44
CA THR A 15 -1.14 6.39 2.62
C THR A 15 -0.66 6.09 1.21
N ILE A 16 -1.05 4.91 0.70
CA ILE A 16 -0.91 4.53 -0.71
C ILE A 16 -2.27 4.73 -1.39
N THR A 17 -2.27 5.40 -2.54
CA THR A 17 -3.47 5.71 -3.31
C THR A 17 -3.27 5.33 -4.76
N GLU A 18 -4.27 4.70 -5.37
CA GLU A 18 -4.42 4.56 -6.80
C GLU A 18 -5.49 5.56 -7.27
N THR A 19 -5.06 6.54 -8.06
CA THR A 19 -5.92 7.64 -8.54
C THR A 19 -6.89 7.17 -9.62
N ASN A 20 -7.88 8.00 -9.95
CA ASN A 20 -8.83 7.67 -11.02
C ASN A 20 -8.16 7.70 -12.41
N GLU A 21 -7.03 8.38 -12.52
CA GLU A 21 -6.19 8.47 -13.72
C GLU A 21 -5.22 7.28 -13.85
N GLY A 22 -5.19 6.37 -12.86
CA GLY A 22 -4.35 5.18 -12.85
C GLY A 22 -2.92 5.39 -12.36
N GLU A 23 -2.64 6.51 -11.69
CA GLU A 23 -1.34 6.76 -11.04
C GLU A 23 -1.36 6.24 -9.60
N TYR A 24 -0.18 5.83 -9.13
CA TYR A 24 0.06 5.42 -7.75
C TYR A 24 0.78 6.54 -7.00
N VAL A 25 0.23 6.93 -5.86
CA VAL A 25 0.79 7.97 -5.00
C VAL A 25 1.00 7.42 -3.61
N PHE A 26 2.23 7.45 -3.12
CA PHE A 26 2.55 7.17 -1.72
C PHE A 26 2.97 8.44 -1.00
N ARG A 27 2.32 8.74 0.12
CA ARG A 27 2.62 9.90 0.95
C ARG A 27 2.81 9.48 2.39
N TYR A 28 3.97 9.79 2.96
CA TYR A 28 4.20 9.63 4.40
C TYR A 28 3.30 10.56 5.22
N ASP A 29 2.85 10.08 6.37
CA ASP A 29 2.12 10.89 7.34
C ASP A 29 3.04 11.96 7.94
N GLN A 30 2.53 13.17 8.18
CA GLN A 30 3.35 14.27 8.69
C GLN A 30 3.90 14.00 10.09
N HIS A 31 3.15 13.30 10.95
CA HIS A 31 3.64 12.90 12.27
C HIS A 31 4.73 11.85 12.13
N TYR A 32 4.58 10.91 11.19
CA TYR A 32 5.62 9.92 10.91
C TYR A 32 6.91 10.57 10.40
N VAL A 33 6.82 11.54 9.48
CA VAL A 33 8.02 12.26 9.02
C VAL A 33 8.73 12.98 10.16
N LYS A 34 7.98 13.54 11.11
CA LYS A 34 8.53 14.26 12.26
C LYS A 34 9.17 13.33 13.28
N ASP A 35 8.45 12.28 13.67
CA ASP A 35 8.78 11.45 14.83
C ASP A 35 9.61 10.20 14.44
N HIS A 36 9.56 9.80 13.17
CA HIS A 36 10.12 8.55 12.63
C HIS A 36 10.96 8.76 11.34
N HIS A 37 11.65 9.88 11.21
CA HIS A 37 12.41 10.24 10.00
C HIS A 37 13.46 9.22 9.51
N ASN A 38 13.93 8.32 10.39
CA ASN A 38 14.89 7.26 10.04
C ASN A 38 14.24 5.89 9.80
N ASP A 39 12.94 5.73 10.08
CA ASP A 39 12.23 4.45 9.98
C ASP A 39 11.55 4.33 8.61
N PHE A 40 12.33 4.37 7.52
CA PHE A 40 11.79 4.21 6.17
C PHE A 40 11.31 2.77 5.94
N ILE A 41 10.19 2.62 5.21
CA ILE A 41 9.66 1.29 4.86
C ILE A 41 10.42 0.65 3.69
N THR A 42 11.09 1.46 2.85
CA THR A 42 11.94 1.02 1.75
C THR A 42 13.05 2.04 1.45
N PHE A 43 14.21 1.57 1.03
CA PHE A 43 15.36 2.41 0.66
C PHE A 43 15.09 3.30 -0.56
N THR A 44 14.16 2.89 -1.44
CA THR A 44 13.84 3.65 -2.67
C THR A 44 12.83 4.77 -2.45
N MET A 45 12.15 4.78 -1.29
CA MET A 45 11.20 5.83 -0.90
C MET A 45 11.48 6.23 0.55
N PRO A 46 12.60 6.92 0.84
CA PRO A 46 12.94 7.37 2.19
C PRO A 46 11.87 8.29 2.79
N VAL A 47 11.86 8.44 4.10
CA VAL A 47 10.86 9.28 4.79
C VAL A 47 11.01 10.74 4.37
N ALA A 48 9.98 11.31 3.75
CA ALA A 48 9.98 12.67 3.23
C ALA A 48 8.57 13.28 3.23
N ASN A 49 8.50 14.61 3.26
CA ASN A 49 7.23 15.36 3.17
C ASN A 49 6.65 15.43 1.74
N ILE A 50 7.42 14.96 0.74
CA ILE A 50 7.05 15.01 -0.68
C ILE A 50 6.43 13.65 -1.06
N PRO A 51 5.31 13.63 -1.79
CA PRO A 51 4.73 12.38 -2.26
C PRO A 51 5.62 11.72 -3.33
N TYR A 52 5.63 10.39 -3.32
CA TYR A 52 6.15 9.56 -4.40
C TYR A 52 5.02 9.26 -5.38
N THR A 53 5.26 9.43 -6.68
CA THR A 53 4.27 9.16 -7.73
C THR A 53 4.87 8.32 -8.85
N ASP A 54 4.12 7.32 -9.32
CA ASP A 54 4.49 6.49 -10.47
C ASP A 54 3.21 6.02 -11.21
N LYS A 55 3.34 5.61 -12.47
CA LYS A 55 2.26 4.98 -13.26
C LYS A 55 2.08 3.50 -12.93
N ARG A 56 2.98 2.92 -12.13
CA ARG A 56 2.93 1.53 -11.68
C ARG A 56 2.98 1.49 -10.16
N LEU A 57 2.46 0.41 -9.58
CA LEU A 57 2.61 0.19 -8.14
C LEU A 57 4.10 0.07 -7.82
N PHE A 58 4.56 0.77 -6.78
CA PHE A 58 5.98 0.79 -6.44
C PHE A 58 6.49 -0.62 -6.12
N PRO A 59 7.72 -1.00 -6.55
CA PRO A 59 8.25 -2.36 -6.36
C PRO A 59 8.18 -2.88 -4.92
N PHE A 60 8.34 -1.99 -3.94
CA PHE A 60 8.18 -2.34 -2.53
C PHE A 60 6.79 -2.89 -2.21
N PHE A 61 5.72 -2.21 -2.64
CA PHE A 61 4.35 -2.68 -2.41
C PHE A 61 4.02 -3.89 -3.27
N GLU A 62 4.58 -4.00 -4.48
CA GLU A 62 4.42 -5.21 -5.29
C GLU A 62 4.98 -6.45 -4.59
N GLY A 63 6.11 -6.32 -3.90
CA GLY A 63 6.73 -7.40 -3.14
C GLY A 63 5.96 -7.80 -1.87
N LEU A 64 4.96 -7.03 -1.43
CA LEU A 64 4.05 -7.43 -0.35
C LEU A 64 2.94 -8.35 -0.84
N ILE A 65 2.63 -8.30 -2.14
CA ILE A 65 1.54 -9.05 -2.74
C ILE A 65 1.96 -10.53 -2.85
N PRO A 66 1.06 -11.49 -2.57
CA PRO A 66 1.36 -12.90 -2.79
C PRO A 66 1.81 -13.19 -4.24
N GLU A 67 2.67 -14.20 -4.41
CA GLU A 67 3.21 -14.62 -5.70
C GLU A 67 2.92 -16.09 -6.01
N GLY A 68 3.13 -16.49 -7.26
CA GLY A 68 3.01 -17.88 -7.72
C GLY A 68 1.68 -18.52 -7.33
N TRP A 69 1.74 -19.70 -6.73
CA TRP A 69 0.54 -20.44 -6.31
C TRP A 69 -0.29 -19.71 -5.25
N LEU A 70 0.34 -18.94 -4.36
CA LEU A 70 -0.37 -18.18 -3.33
C LEU A 70 -1.21 -17.06 -3.95
N LEU A 71 -0.69 -16.41 -4.99
CA LEU A 71 -1.42 -15.42 -5.80
C LEU A 71 -2.66 -16.05 -6.45
N ASP A 72 -2.54 -17.28 -6.98
CA ASP A 72 -3.66 -17.99 -7.59
C ASP A 72 -4.81 -18.21 -6.60
N ILE A 73 -4.48 -18.59 -5.36
CA ILE A 73 -5.47 -18.79 -4.30
C ILE A 73 -6.10 -17.45 -3.91
N ALA A 74 -5.30 -16.42 -3.65
CA ALA A 74 -5.79 -15.11 -3.26
C ALA A 74 -6.74 -14.52 -4.33
N SER A 75 -6.32 -14.55 -5.60
CA SER A 75 -7.11 -14.08 -6.74
C SER A 75 -8.46 -14.81 -6.83
N LYS A 76 -8.49 -16.14 -6.65
CA LYS A 76 -9.72 -16.93 -6.68
C LYS A 76 -10.64 -16.65 -5.49
N ASN A 77 -10.09 -16.64 -4.27
CA ASN A 77 -10.88 -16.48 -3.05
C ASN A 77 -11.53 -15.11 -2.95
N TRP A 78 -10.77 -14.06 -3.30
CA TRP A 78 -11.24 -12.67 -3.25
C TRP A 78 -11.90 -12.21 -4.56
N LYS A 79 -11.90 -13.06 -5.60
CA LYS A 79 -12.39 -12.74 -6.96
C LYS A 79 -11.72 -11.51 -7.56
N ILE A 80 -10.43 -11.32 -7.26
CA ILE A 80 -9.62 -10.18 -7.73
C ILE A 80 -8.81 -10.62 -8.95
N ASN A 81 -8.74 -9.77 -9.98
CA ASN A 81 -7.88 -10.02 -11.13
C ASN A 81 -6.39 -10.02 -10.70
N LYS A 82 -5.59 -10.97 -11.19
CA LYS A 82 -4.15 -11.03 -10.87
C LYS A 82 -3.37 -9.76 -11.25
N ASN A 83 -3.85 -9.05 -12.27
CA ASN A 83 -3.27 -7.79 -12.73
C ASN A 83 -3.77 -6.58 -11.92
N ASP A 84 -4.78 -6.76 -11.07
CA ASP A 84 -5.26 -5.72 -10.16
C ASP A 84 -4.35 -5.65 -8.92
N ARG A 85 -3.18 -5.03 -9.10
CA ARG A 85 -2.15 -4.95 -8.07
C ARG A 85 -2.64 -4.20 -6.83
N MET A 86 -3.35 -3.09 -6.99
CA MET A 86 -3.91 -2.35 -5.87
C MET A 86 -4.97 -3.17 -5.12
N GLY A 87 -5.89 -3.84 -5.85
CA GLY A 87 -6.91 -4.68 -5.23
C GLY A 87 -6.29 -5.82 -4.41
N LEU A 88 -5.26 -6.47 -4.97
CA LEU A 88 -4.53 -7.52 -4.26
C LEU A 88 -3.81 -7.01 -3.01
N LEU A 89 -3.14 -5.85 -3.10
CA LEU A 89 -2.47 -5.20 -1.98
C LEU A 89 -3.47 -4.94 -0.83
N LEU A 90 -4.60 -4.31 -1.14
CA LEU A 90 -5.63 -3.97 -0.17
C LEU A 90 -6.29 -5.21 0.44
N ALA A 91 -6.48 -6.29 -0.33
CA ALA A 91 -7.13 -7.49 0.17
C ALA A 91 -6.21 -8.40 1.00
N CYS A 92 -4.90 -8.41 0.71
CA CYS A 92 -3.99 -9.43 1.24
C CYS A 92 -3.00 -8.91 2.29
N CYS A 93 -2.73 -7.60 2.34
CA CYS A 93 -1.59 -7.06 3.07
C CYS A 93 -1.94 -6.38 4.40
N GLN A 94 -3.18 -6.51 4.89
CA GLN A 94 -3.52 -6.03 6.24
C GLN A 94 -2.82 -6.85 7.34
N ASN A 95 -2.77 -8.18 7.17
CA ASN A 95 -2.19 -9.12 8.14
C ASN A 95 -1.06 -9.95 7.49
N CYS A 96 -0.12 -9.29 6.82
CA CYS A 96 0.99 -9.96 6.16
C CYS A 96 2.21 -10.12 7.08
N ILE A 97 3.08 -11.08 6.74
CA ILE A 97 4.35 -11.30 7.42
C ILE A 97 5.27 -10.11 7.16
N GLY A 98 5.91 -9.60 8.21
CA GLY A 98 6.85 -8.50 8.15
C GLY A 98 6.45 -7.38 9.09
N ALA A 99 7.08 -6.21 8.92
CA ALA A 99 6.83 -5.03 9.73
C ALA A 99 5.94 -4.01 9.02
N VAL A 100 5.43 -4.31 7.82
CA VAL A 100 4.63 -3.37 7.05
C VAL A 100 3.29 -4.01 6.75
N SER A 101 2.22 -3.29 7.02
CA SER A 101 0.86 -3.69 6.66
C SER A 101 0.16 -2.59 5.88
N VAL A 102 -0.83 -2.97 5.08
CA VAL A 102 -1.66 -2.06 4.30
C VAL A 102 -3.13 -2.34 4.64
N GLU A 103 -3.76 -1.38 5.29
CA GLU A 103 -5.19 -1.44 5.65
C GLU A 103 -6.02 -0.64 4.66
N PRO A 104 -7.05 -1.21 4.03
CA PRO A 104 -7.93 -0.47 3.14
C PRO A 104 -8.61 0.71 3.84
N ILE A 105 -8.67 1.85 3.16
CA ILE A 105 -9.53 2.96 3.55
C ILE A 105 -10.85 2.76 2.78
N PRO A 106 -11.97 2.51 3.47
CA PRO A 106 -13.27 2.41 2.81
C PRO A 106 -13.57 3.72 2.08
N GLU A 107 -13.98 3.64 0.80
CA GLU A 107 -14.67 4.77 0.19
C GLU A 107 -15.93 5.01 1.04
N LEU A 108 -16.03 6.18 1.68
CA LEU A 108 -17.28 6.59 2.29
C LEU A 108 -18.27 6.75 1.15
N ASP A 109 -19.12 5.74 0.94
CA ASP A 109 -20.29 5.87 0.06
C ASP A 109 -21.01 7.15 0.47
N GLY A 110 -21.01 8.13 -0.44
CA GLY A 110 -21.64 9.42 -0.23
C GLY A 110 -23.10 9.20 0.21
N LYS A 111 -23.43 9.68 1.40
CA LYS A 111 -24.80 10.05 1.73
C LYS A 111 -25.18 11.33 1.00
#